data_AF-A0A3N5PMM6-F1
#
_entry.id   AF-A0A3N5PMM6-F1
#
_cell.length_a   1.000
_cell.length_b   1.000
_cell.length_c   1.000
_cell.angle_alpha   90.00
_cell.angle_beta   90.00
_cell.angle_gamma   90.00
#
_symmetry.space_group_name_H-M   'P 1'
#
loop_
_entity.id
_entity.type
_entity.pdbx_description
1 polymer ?
#
loop_
_entity_poly.entity_id
_entity_poly.type
_entity_poly.pdbx_seq_one_letter_code
_entity_poly.pdbx_strand_id
1 'polypeptide(L)'
;MFYSDRSIPPEPIFSIYLFVLRAAILEVRQRIRLGDPMPADQLHDLMDAIENIPEFISEYNGHGGWLVEDNIKPYLKSYDDRWGEAENQFRRFSLLNELQTAVDMMKATGQYDKRIKLNNVV
;
A
#
# COMPACT_ATOMS: atom_id res chain seq x y z
N MET A 1 -5.80 5.22 -21.87
CA MET A 1 -5.47 5.17 -20.44
C MET A 1 -5.10 6.60 -20.06
N PHE A 2 -6.02 7.31 -19.40
CA PHE A 2 -5.79 8.69 -19.03
C PHE A 2 -4.87 8.69 -17.82
N TYR A 3 -3.68 9.27 -17.97
CA TYR A 3 -2.88 9.65 -16.81
C TYR A 3 -3.69 10.73 -16.09
N SER A 4 -4.37 10.34 -15.02
CA SER A 4 -4.92 11.25 -14.02
C SER A 4 -3.83 12.24 -13.62
N ASP A 5 -4.24 13.48 -13.34
CA ASP A 5 -3.37 14.57 -12.88
C ASP A 5 -2.34 14.01 -11.88
N ARG A 6 -1.04 14.02 -12.21
CA ARG A 6 0.02 13.33 -11.44
C ARG A 6 0.47 14.18 -10.26
N SER A 7 -0.45 14.69 -9.47
CA SER A 7 -0.12 15.35 -8.22
C SER A 7 0.41 14.32 -7.22
N ILE A 8 1.44 14.72 -6.47
CA ILE A 8 2.00 13.91 -5.39
C ILE A 8 0.90 13.75 -4.34
N PRO A 9 0.61 12.53 -3.84
CA PRO A 9 -0.40 12.35 -2.80
C PRO A 9 -0.11 13.27 -1.60
N PRO A 10 -1.11 13.90 -0.98
CA PRO A 10 -0.88 14.72 0.20
C PRO A 10 -0.45 13.86 1.39
N GLU A 11 0.14 14.48 2.41
CA GLU A 11 0.34 13.79 3.69
C GLU A 11 -1.00 13.49 4.38
N PRO A 12 -1.13 12.38 5.14
CA PRO A 12 -0.10 11.36 5.40
C PRO A 12 -0.03 10.24 4.34
N ILE A 13 -0.78 10.33 3.24
CA ILE A 13 -0.85 9.27 2.21
C ILE A 13 0.51 9.02 1.58
N PHE A 14 1.25 10.09 1.27
CA PHE A 14 2.59 9.95 0.70
C PHE A 14 3.54 9.19 1.63
N SER A 15 3.58 9.54 2.92
CA SER A 15 4.38 8.81 3.90
C SER A 15 3.96 7.34 4.05
N ILE A 16 2.65 7.06 4.05
CA ILE A 16 2.14 5.67 4.08
C ILE A 16 2.58 4.90 2.84
N TYR A 17 2.44 5.50 1.65
CA TYR A 17 2.87 4.91 0.39
C TYR A 17 4.36 4.59 0.39
N LEU A 18 5.21 5.53 0.81
CA LEU A 18 6.65 5.32 0.90
C LEU A 18 7.01 4.21 1.89
N PHE A 19 6.27 4.08 3.00
CA PHE A 19 6.48 3.00 3.96
C PHE A 19 6.22 1.63 3.31
N VAL A 20 5.08 1.46 2.65
CA VAL A 20 4.70 0.19 2.01
C VAL A 20 5.65 -0.13 0.84
N LEU A 21 5.99 0.86 0.02
CA LEU A 21 6.96 0.71 -1.07
C LEU A 21 8.32 0.24 -0.54
N ARG A 22 8.80 0.82 0.57
CA ARG A 22 10.04 0.39 1.21
C ARG A 22 9.96 -1.06 1.70
N ALA A 23 8.85 -1.45 2.33
CA ALA A 23 8.65 -2.81 2.82
C ALA A 23 8.69 -3.83 1.67
N ALA A 24 8.01 -3.55 0.56
CA ALA A 24 8.01 -4.39 -0.64
C ALA A 24 9.40 -4.53 -1.28
N ILE A 25 10.16 -3.43 -1.41
CA ILE A 25 11.53 -3.48 -1.92
C ILE A 25 12.42 -4.36 -1.04
N LEU A 26 12.27 -4.26 0.28
CA LEU A 26 13.04 -5.06 1.22
C LEU A 26 12.69 -6.55 1.13
N GLU A 27 11.41 -6.88 0.95
CA GLU A 27 10.96 -8.27 0.75
C GLU A 27 11.57 -8.86 -0.52
N VAL A 28 11.44 -8.19 -1.66
CA VAL A 28 12.00 -8.65 -2.94
C VAL A 28 13.51 -8.86 -2.83
N ARG A 29 14.22 -7.89 -2.23
CA ARG A 29 15.67 -7.99 -2.02
C ARG A 29 16.04 -9.14 -1.10
N GLN A 30 15.26 -9.39 -0.05
CA GLN A 30 15.51 -10.48 0.87
C GLN A 30 15.30 -11.84 0.20
N ARG A 31 14.23 -12.01 -0.56
CA ARG A 31 13.94 -13.22 -1.34
C ARG A 31 15.07 -13.58 -2.30
N ILE A 32 15.56 -12.61 -3.06
CA ILE A 32 16.75 -12.78 -3.92
C ILE A 32 17.97 -13.24 -3.11
N ARG A 33 18.22 -12.60 -1.96
CA ARG A 33 19.37 -12.95 -1.10
C ARG A 33 19.27 -14.37 -0.52
N LEU A 34 18.06 -14.83 -0.23
CA LEU A 34 17.81 -16.16 0.34
C LEU A 34 17.74 -17.26 -0.72
N GLY A 35 17.91 -16.94 -2.00
CA GLY A 35 17.87 -17.92 -3.10
C GLY A 35 16.46 -18.36 -3.47
N ASP A 36 15.43 -17.59 -3.08
CA ASP A 36 14.02 -17.83 -3.38
C ASP A 36 13.42 -16.57 -4.04
N PRO A 37 13.88 -16.20 -5.26
CA PRO A 37 13.42 -14.99 -5.91
C PRO A 37 11.93 -15.07 -6.25
N MET A 38 11.23 -13.96 -6.06
CA MET A 38 9.82 -13.83 -6.46
C MET A 38 9.68 -14.07 -7.98
N PRO A 39 8.75 -14.94 -8.41
CA PRO A 39 8.37 -15.10 -9.81
C PRO A 39 8.01 -13.77 -10.48
N ALA A 40 8.25 -13.65 -11.79
CA ALA A 40 8.07 -12.39 -12.51
C ALA A 40 6.61 -11.90 -12.50
N ASP A 41 5.66 -12.81 -12.65
CA ASP A 41 4.22 -12.57 -12.51
C ASP A 41 3.87 -12.04 -11.11
N GLN A 42 4.41 -12.63 -10.05
CA GLN A 42 4.22 -12.15 -8.69
C GLN A 42 4.84 -10.77 -8.45
N LEU A 43 5.98 -10.47 -9.10
CA LEU A 43 6.62 -9.17 -9.04
C LEU A 43 5.79 -8.09 -9.76
N HIS A 44 5.23 -8.42 -10.93
CA HIS A 44 4.29 -7.53 -11.64
C HIS A 44 3.06 -7.26 -10.79
N ASP A 45 2.45 -8.31 -10.25
CA ASP A 45 1.33 -8.23 -9.32
C ASP A 45 1.67 -7.32 -8.11
N LEU A 46 2.89 -7.40 -7.57
CA LEU A 46 3.35 -6.60 -6.44
C LEU A 46 3.48 -5.12 -6.82
N MET A 47 4.03 -4.84 -8.00
CA MET A 47 4.14 -3.48 -8.52
C MET A 47 2.76 -2.85 -8.75
N ASP A 48 1.84 -3.60 -9.37
CA ASP A 48 0.46 -3.16 -9.62
C ASP A 48 -0.27 -2.92 -8.29
N ALA A 49 -0.10 -3.80 -7.31
CA ALA A 49 -0.70 -3.63 -5.99
C ALA A 49 -0.23 -2.33 -5.32
N ILE A 50 1.07 -2.04 -5.36
CA ILE A 50 1.66 -0.84 -4.74
C ILE A 50 1.25 0.43 -5.46
N GLU A 51 1.28 0.45 -6.80
CA GLU A 51 0.93 1.63 -7.60
C GLU A 51 -0.47 2.16 -7.27
N ASN A 52 -1.42 1.27 -6.99
CA ASN A 52 -2.79 1.63 -6.71
C ASN A 52 -3.04 2.07 -5.25
N ILE A 53 -2.08 1.88 -4.33
CA ILE A 53 -2.25 2.21 -2.90
C ILE A 53 -2.69 3.67 -2.67
N PRO A 54 -2.05 4.70 -3.27
CA PRO A 54 -2.47 6.08 -3.06
C PRO A 54 -3.93 6.34 -3.45
N GLU A 55 -4.40 5.73 -4.54
CA GLU A 55 -5.78 5.84 -5.01
C GLU A 55 -6.78 5.21 -4.05
N PHE A 56 -6.40 4.11 -3.38
CA PHE A 56 -7.26 3.47 -2.38
C PHE A 56 -7.20 4.10 -0.99
N ILE A 57 -6.13 4.83 -0.64
CA ILE A 57 -6.02 5.54 0.65
C ILE A 57 -6.74 6.89 0.62
N SER A 58 -6.66 7.64 -0.49
CA SER A 58 -7.22 8.99 -0.56
C SER A 58 -8.44 9.11 -1.46
N GLU A 59 -9.26 10.12 -1.21
CA GLU A 59 -10.27 10.62 -2.17
C GLU A 59 -9.60 11.29 -3.39
N TYR A 60 -8.54 10.71 -3.97
CA TYR A 60 -7.76 11.36 -5.02
C TYR A 60 -8.63 11.71 -6.25
N ASN A 61 -9.75 10.98 -6.43
CA ASN A 61 -10.71 11.15 -7.52
C ASN A 61 -12.19 11.21 -7.06
N GLY A 62 -12.50 11.65 -5.83
CA GLY A 62 -13.90 11.92 -5.43
C GLY A 62 -14.77 10.69 -5.14
N HIS A 63 -14.18 9.53 -4.90
CA HIS A 63 -14.86 8.35 -4.34
C HIS A 63 -14.60 8.31 -2.83
N GLY A 64 -15.66 8.24 -2.03
CA GLY A 64 -15.69 8.52 -0.59
C GLY A 64 -14.54 7.93 0.24
N GLY A 65 -14.09 8.73 1.21
CA GLY A 65 -12.77 8.65 1.78
C GLY A 65 -12.35 7.44 2.62
N TRP A 66 -11.03 7.45 2.79
CA TRP A 66 -10.16 6.82 3.78
C TRP A 66 -10.40 5.36 4.13
N LEU A 67 -9.46 4.52 3.65
CA LEU A 67 -9.37 3.10 3.98
C LEU A 67 -10.78 2.50 3.97
N VAL A 68 -11.41 2.51 2.79
CA VAL A 68 -12.58 1.65 2.59
C VAL A 68 -12.03 0.25 2.79
N GLU A 69 -12.04 -0.21 4.04
CA GLU A 69 -11.54 -1.51 4.46
C GLU A 69 -12.16 -2.56 3.54
N ASP A 70 -13.41 -2.34 3.15
CA ASP A 70 -14.19 -3.15 2.24
C ASP A 70 -13.64 -3.21 0.80
N ASN A 71 -12.79 -2.27 0.36
CA ASN A 71 -12.21 -2.26 -0.99
C ASN A 71 -10.71 -2.59 -0.97
N ILE A 72 -9.94 -1.92 -0.10
CA ILE A 72 -8.48 -2.11 -0.07
C ILE A 72 -8.09 -3.44 0.58
N LYS A 73 -8.86 -3.93 1.58
CA LYS A 73 -8.57 -5.24 2.18
C LYS A 73 -8.80 -6.36 1.17
N PRO A 74 -9.96 -6.48 0.47
CA PRO A 74 -10.12 -7.53 -0.53
C PRO A 74 -9.14 -7.41 -1.69
N TYR A 75 -8.85 -6.18 -2.13
CA TYR A 75 -7.84 -5.94 -3.17
C TYR A 75 -6.48 -6.50 -2.76
N LEU A 76 -5.87 -5.99 -1.68
CA LEU A 76 -4.54 -6.41 -1.24
C LEU A 76 -4.51 -7.86 -0.74
N LYS A 77 -5.61 -8.34 -0.13
CA LYS A 77 -5.73 -9.74 0.28
C LYS A 77 -5.64 -10.70 -0.90
N SER A 78 -6.20 -10.36 -2.06
CA SER A 78 -6.09 -11.21 -3.26
C SER A 78 -4.64 -11.39 -3.73
N TYR A 79 -3.78 -10.42 -3.46
CA TYR A 79 -2.35 -10.51 -3.72
C TYR A 79 -1.61 -11.28 -2.61
N ASP A 80 -1.91 -10.99 -1.35
CA ASP A 80 -1.34 -11.71 -0.19
C ASP A 80 -1.69 -13.21 -0.17
N ASP A 81 -2.84 -13.58 -0.73
CA ASP A 81 -3.24 -14.97 -0.91
C ASP A 81 -2.44 -15.65 -2.04
N ARG A 82 -2.18 -14.93 -3.15
CA ARG A 82 -1.31 -15.42 -4.25
C ARG A 82 0.15 -15.60 -3.83
N TRP A 83 0.66 -14.73 -2.98
CA TRP A 83 2.06 -14.80 -2.49
C TRP A 83 2.23 -15.71 -1.26
N GLY A 84 1.12 -16.05 -0.61
CA GLY A 84 1.06 -16.73 0.67
C GLY A 84 1.15 -18.26 0.63
N GLU A 85 1.18 -18.87 -0.56
CA GLU A 85 1.31 -20.33 -0.71
C GLU A 85 2.77 -20.83 -0.78
N ALA A 86 3.76 -19.95 -0.65
CA ALA A 86 5.13 -20.39 -0.43
C ALA A 86 5.23 -21.03 0.97
N GLU A 87 5.50 -22.33 1.02
CA GLU A 87 5.50 -23.25 2.19
C GLU A 87 6.36 -22.81 3.41
N ASN A 88 7.00 -21.65 3.36
CA ASN A 88 7.81 -21.10 4.44
C ASN A 88 7.01 -20.20 5.40
N GLN A 89 6.46 -20.85 6.41
CA GLN A 89 5.62 -20.31 7.49
C GLN A 89 6.30 -19.21 8.34
N PHE A 90 7.60 -18.95 8.14
CA PHE A 90 8.40 -18.07 8.99
C PHE A 90 8.52 -16.62 8.50
N ARG A 91 8.15 -16.29 7.25
CA ARG A 91 8.08 -14.91 6.74
C ARG A 91 7.05 -14.76 5.63
N ARG A 92 5.76 -14.78 6.00
CA ARG A 92 4.71 -14.38 5.07
C ARG A 92 4.66 -12.85 5.01
N PHE A 93 5.28 -12.27 3.99
CA PHE A 93 5.08 -10.86 3.66
C PHE A 93 3.61 -10.64 3.29
N SER A 94 3.04 -9.56 3.82
CA SER A 94 1.65 -9.17 3.55
C SER A 94 1.61 -7.66 3.35
N LEU A 95 1.28 -7.24 2.13
CA LEU A 95 1.11 -5.82 1.82
C LEU A 95 0.01 -5.20 2.69
N LEU A 96 -1.04 -5.96 2.98
CA LEU A 96 -2.12 -5.50 3.83
C LEU A 96 -1.63 -5.20 5.25
N ASN A 97 -0.80 -6.07 5.83
CA ASN A 97 -0.24 -5.86 7.16
C ASN A 97 0.72 -4.67 7.19
N GLU A 98 1.55 -4.50 6.15
CA GLU A 98 2.46 -3.35 6.05
C GLU A 98 1.71 -2.03 5.93
N LEU A 99 0.63 -2.01 5.13
CA LEU A 99 -0.25 -0.86 5.01
C LEU A 99 -0.93 -0.53 6.35
N GLN A 100 -1.49 -1.53 7.03
CA GLN A 100 -2.14 -1.35 8.32
C GLN A 100 -1.16 -0.80 9.36
N THR A 101 0.07 -1.35 9.38
CA THR A 101 1.15 -0.88 10.25
C THR A 101 1.49 0.59 9.98
N ALA A 102 1.66 0.96 8.72
CA ALA A 102 1.94 2.35 8.33
C ALA A 102 0.83 3.30 8.79
N VAL A 103 -0.43 2.92 8.57
CA VAL A 103 -1.60 3.68 9.00
C VAL A 103 -1.64 3.84 10.52
N ASP A 104 -1.38 2.79 11.28
CA ASP A 104 -1.41 2.81 12.74
C ASP A 104 -0.25 3.62 13.33
N MET A 105 0.93 3.61 12.69
CA MET A 105 2.04 4.52 13.03
C MET A 105 1.67 5.99 12.82
N MET A 106 0.99 6.32 11.72
CA MET A 106 0.57 7.69 11.44
C MET A 106 -0.54 8.16 12.39
N LYS A 107 -1.44 7.24 12.82
CA LYS A 107 -2.40 7.47 13.91
C LYS A 107 -1.70 7.79 15.23
N ALA A 108 -0.70 6.99 15.60
CA ALA A 108 0.01 7.15 16.87
C ALA A 108 0.83 8.45 16.96
N THR A 109 1.32 8.96 15.82
CA THR A 109 2.12 10.20 15.76
C THR A 109 1.30 11.48 15.69
N GLY A 110 -0.04 11.40 15.64
CA GLY A 110 -0.93 12.56 15.52
C GLY A 110 -0.87 13.27 14.16
N GLN A 111 -0.09 12.75 13.20
CA GLN A 111 -0.06 13.21 11.81
C GLN A 111 -1.34 12.81 11.04
N TYR A 112 -2.06 11.85 11.61
CA TYR A 112 -3.36 11.42 11.16
C TYR A 112 -4.48 12.02 12.04
N ASP A 113 -4.66 13.34 11.96
CA ASP A 113 -5.80 14.02 12.60
C ASP A 113 -6.98 14.08 11.61
N LYS A 114 -8.18 13.74 12.07
CA LYS A 114 -9.45 13.71 11.30
C LYS A 114 -9.89 15.08 10.74
N ARG A 115 -9.01 16.08 10.81
CA ARG A 115 -9.25 17.50 10.52
C ARG A 115 -8.52 18.01 9.30
N ILE A 116 -7.97 17.14 8.44
CA ILE A 116 -7.70 17.54 7.05
C ILE A 116 -9.05 17.66 6.33
N LYS A 117 -9.83 18.67 6.73
CA LYS A 117 -10.68 19.36 5.78
C LYS A 117 -9.68 19.89 4.76
N LEU A 118 -9.77 19.39 3.52
CA LEU A 118 -9.29 20.17 2.39
C LEU A 118 -9.98 21.53 2.54
N ASN A 119 -9.22 22.51 3.07
CA ASN A 119 -9.61 23.90 2.98
C ASN A 119 -9.58 24.18 1.49
N ASN A 120 -10.74 24.01 0.85
CA ASN A 120 -10.99 24.47 -0.49
C ASN A 120 -10.71 25.98 -0.49
N VAL A 121 -9.53 26.30 -1.01
CA VAL A 121 -9.30 27.28 -2.07
C VAL A 121 -10.60 28.03 -2.42
N VAL A 122 -10.66 29.30 -1.99
CA VAL A 122 -11.53 30.33 -2.56
C VAL A 122 -10.94 30.77 -3.89
#